data_AF-A0A377K816-F1
#
_entry.id   AF-A0A377K816-F1
#
_cell.length_a   1.000
_cell.length_b   1.000
_cell.length_c   1.000
_cell.angle_alpha   90.00
_cell.angle_beta   90.00
_cell.angle_gamma   90.00
#
_symmetry.space_group_name_H-M   'P 1'
#
loop_
_entity.id
_entity.type
_entity.pdbx_description
1 polymer ?
#
loop_
_entity_poly.entity_id
_entity_poly.type
_entity_poly.pdbx_seq_one_letter_code
_entity_poly.pdbx_strand_id
1 'polypeptide(L)' 'MISSLWIAKTGLDAQQTNMDVIANNLANVSTNGFKRQRAGV' A
#
# COMPACT_ATOMS: atom_id res chain seq x y z
N MET A 1 -24.38 9.15 -7.32
CA MET A 1 -23.66 9.68 -6.14
C MET A 1 -23.12 8.57 -5.22
N ILE A 2 -23.84 7.48 -4.96
CA ILE A 2 -23.33 6.36 -4.14
C ILE A 2 -22.14 5.63 -4.82
N SER A 3 -22.21 5.39 -6.13
CA SER A 3 -21.16 4.68 -6.87
C SER A 3 -19.82 5.42 -6.90
N SER A 4 -19.84 6.75 -6.98
CA SER A 4 -18.62 7.58 -6.97
C SER A 4 -17.92 7.58 -5.61
N LEU A 5 -18.69 7.54 -4.52
CA LEU A 5 -18.14 7.39 -3.16
C LEU A 5 -17.54 6.00 -2.96
N TRP A 6 -18.16 4.97 -3.52
CA TRP A 6 -17.64 3.62 -3.46
C TRP A 6 -16.32 3.48 -4.23
N ILE A 7 -16.22 4.08 -5.43
CA ILE A 7 -14.97 4.15 -6.21
C ILE A 7 -13.89 4.94 -5.46
N ALA A 8 -14.25 6.06 -4.82
CA ALA A 8 -13.32 6.82 -4.00
C ALA A 8 -12.81 5.99 -2.82
N LYS A 9 -13.70 5.25 -2.14
CA LYS A 9 -13.33 4.35 -1.04
C LYS A 9 -12.35 3.27 -1.51
N THR A 10 -12.65 2.54 -2.59
CA THR A 10 -11.78 1.47 -3.06
C THR A 10 -10.42 2.00 -3.54
N GLY A 11 -10.39 3.19 -4.14
CA GLY A 11 -9.16 3.88 -4.49
C GLY A 11 -8.32 4.29 -3.27
N LEU A 12 -8.97 4.78 -2.21
CA LEU A 12 -8.30 5.10 -0.95
C LEU A 12 -7.80 3.84 -0.23
N ASP A 13 -8.59 2.76 -0.23
CA ASP A 13 -8.19 1.47 0.35
C ASP A 13 -6.95 0.92 -0.40
N ALA A 14 -6.89 1.03 -1.73
CA ALA A 14 -5.71 0.68 -2.52
C ALA A 14 -4.50 1.58 -2.22
N GLN A 15 -4.73 2.87 -1.96
CA GLN A 15 -3.64 3.77 -1.52
C GLN A 15 -3.14 3.41 -0.12
N GLN A 16 -4.03 3.00 0.79
CA GLN A 16 -3.66 2.56 2.13
C GLN A 16 -2.76 1.33 2.08
N THR A 17 -3.12 0.32 1.29
CA THR A 17 -2.29 -0.90 1.15
C THR A 17 -0.92 -0.59 0.54
N ASN A 18 -0.86 0.33 -0.44
CA ASN A 18 0.40 0.81 -1.00
C ASN A 18 1.28 1.46 0.08
N MET A 19 0.69 2.31 0.92
CA MET A 19 1.39 2.98 2.02
C MET A 19 1.91 1.99 3.06
N ASP A 20 1.13 0.96 3.39
CA ASP A 20 1.54 -0.07 4.36
C ASP A 20 2.74 -0.89 3.83
N VAL A 21 2.75 -1.22 2.54
CA VAL A 21 3.88 -1.91 1.90
C VAL A 21 5.13 -1.02 1.88
N ILE A 22 4.98 0.27 1.57
CA ILE A 22 6.10 1.23 1.60
C ILE A 22 6.65 1.35 3.03
N ALA A 23 5.77 1.48 4.03
CA ALA A 23 6.15 1.59 5.43
C ALA A 23 6.92 0.34 5.90
N ASN A 24 6.43 -0.86 5.56
CA ASN A 24 7.09 -2.12 5.87
C ASN A 24 8.48 -2.22 5.23
N ASN A 25 8.59 -1.84 3.96
CA ASN A 25 9.85 -1.85 3.24
C ASN A 25 10.87 -0.86 3.81
N LEU A 26 10.41 0.33 4.22
CA LEU A 26 11.27 1.36 4.80
C LEU A 26 11.75 0.93 6.19
N ALA A 27 10.86 0.37 7.01
CA ALA A 27 11.19 -0.13 8.35
C ALA A 27 12.24 -1.24 8.31
N ASN A 28 12.24 -2.07 7.27
CA ASN A 28 13.15 -3.21 7.14
C ASN A 28 14.34 -2.96 6.19
N VAL A 29 14.58 -1.72 5.76
CA VAL A 29 15.63 -1.41 4.77
C VAL A 29 17.04 -1.73 5.29
N SER A 30 17.25 -1.65 6.60
CA SER A 30 18.52 -1.96 7.28
C SER A 30 18.65 -3.43 7.70
N THR A 31 17.61 -4.24 7.50
CA THR A 31 17.61 -5.66 7.89
C THR A 31 18.34 -6.48 6.83
N ASN A 32 19.42 -7.17 7.23
CA ASN A 32 20.18 -8.02 6.30
C ASN A 32 19.31 -9.19 5.80
N GLY A 33 19.27 -9.41 4.49
CA GLY A 33 18.47 -10.45 3.85
C GLY A 33 16.99 -10.09 3.59
N PHE A 34 16.55 -8.87 3.92
CA PHE A 34 15.18 -8.44 3.67
C PHE A 34 14.87 -8.26 2.18
N LYS A 35 13.73 -8.80 1.72
CA LYS A 35 13.24 -8.68 0.34
C LYS A 35 12.12 -7.66 0.28
N ARG A 36 12.32 -6.59 -0.48
CA ARG A 36 11.33 -5.52 -0.65
C ARG A 36 10.10 -6.04 -1.37
N GLN A 37 8.92 -5.79 -0.81
CA GLN A 37 7.64 -6.11 -1.41
C GLN A 37 7.16 -4.97 -2.30
N ARG A 38 6.49 -5.26 -3.41
CA ARG A 38 5.79 -4.24 -4.20
C ARG A 38 4.29 -4.45 -4.03
N ALA A 39 3.57 -3.37 -3.79
CA ALA A 39 2.13 -3.39 -3.92
C ALA A 39 1.81 -3.46 -5.42
N GLY A 40 1.10 -4.50 -5.83
CA GLY A 40 0.72 -4.72 -7.22
C GLY A 40 -0.47 -3.86 -7.58
N VAL A 41 -0.42 -3.26 -8.77
CA VAL A 41 -1.58 -2.72 -9.50
C VAL A 41 -2.39 -3.85 -10.13
#